data_AF-A0A7C5C253-F1
#
_entry.id   AF-A0A7C5C253-F1
#
_cell.length_a   1.000
_cell.length_b   1.000
_cell.length_c   1.000
_cell.angle_alpha   90.00
_cell.angle_beta   90.00
_cell.angle_gamma   90.00
#
_symmetry.space_group_name_H-M   'P 1'
#
loop_
_entity.id
_entity.type
_entity.pdbx_description
1 polymer ?
#
loop_
_entity_poly.entity_id
_entity_poly.type
_entity_poly.pdbx_seq_one_letter_code
_entity_poly.pdbx_strand_id
1 'polypeptide(L)'
;MGTFARKNLYRVVASIILFFSAQANVAGDDTRTLQAFSDPVEVWGPGVESVIEGAFRECFKTYIIDGKVMTLRMPFAQNNERSELANAELPITGGGKSDPSLLWTDIESILGSRDFHAYTSMLSDGREKVIIFDLPSRTWNISVDLFDIARMKAGAYRGLPHRPYVLHGGNGVGNPDIYNYLYCIGRLGMDCSGFVWHVLSYTAARGGLDLGKELRRTLRVPRGAEASLYVGARFFDSKSSALEGVNDAIKNLRPADIILFRGEDGTAVHSAVIQSIDFKTGRIRYLQSTDEAPQEERGVHESFIFFDPAHPEKSLKDSTVVWTQKRFSPFPGEKASAFSDDGVRYRAYGAFGGGRVVRLRAMAKPLEQIRLAARRSP
;
A
#
# COMPACT_ATOMS: atom_id res chain seq x y z
N MET A 1 -30.20 49.76 -11.88
CA MET A 1 -30.29 49.74 -10.42
C MET A 1 -30.28 48.30 -9.96
N GLY A 2 -29.39 47.92 -9.02
CA GLY A 2 -29.57 46.72 -8.18
C GLY A 2 -28.82 45.45 -8.58
N THR A 3 -27.56 45.36 -8.15
CA THR A 3 -26.68 44.19 -8.03
C THR A 3 -27.11 43.17 -6.94
N PHE A 4 -26.46 41.99 -6.95
CA PHE A 4 -26.35 40.92 -5.92
C PHE A 4 -27.39 39.78 -5.99
N ALA A 5 -27.07 38.48 -5.85
CA ALA A 5 -25.80 37.75 -5.77
C ALA A 5 -26.10 36.23 -5.84
N ARG A 6 -25.16 35.46 -6.42
CA ARG A 6 -25.01 34.02 -6.24
C ARG A 6 -24.79 33.71 -4.75
N LYS A 7 -25.42 32.65 -4.21
CA LYS A 7 -24.88 31.74 -3.18
C LYS A 7 -25.95 30.75 -2.69
N ASN A 8 -25.67 29.45 -2.80
CA ASN A 8 -25.64 28.47 -1.68
C ASN A 8 -25.77 27.03 -2.19
N LEU A 9 -24.59 26.48 -2.53
CA LEU A 9 -24.29 25.07 -2.70
C LEU A 9 -23.70 24.58 -1.37
N TYR A 10 -24.52 24.17 -0.40
CA TYR A 10 -24.11 23.38 0.77
C TYR A 10 -25.36 22.68 1.34
N ARG A 11 -25.54 21.41 0.99
CA ARG A 11 -26.39 20.45 1.72
C ARG A 11 -25.53 19.22 1.96
N VAL A 12 -25.75 18.60 3.12
CA VAL A 12 -24.95 17.52 3.74
C VAL A 12 -23.81 18.02 4.66
N VAL A 13 -24.17 18.75 5.72
CA VAL A 13 -23.51 18.65 7.03
C VAL A 13 -24.59 18.84 8.11
N ALA A 14 -25.12 17.71 8.61
CA ALA A 14 -25.90 17.54 9.85
C ALA A 14 -26.22 16.04 9.87
N SER A 15 -25.77 15.21 10.80
CA SER A 15 -25.71 15.38 12.24
C SER A 15 -24.77 14.32 12.82
N ILE A 16 -23.99 14.66 13.84
CA ILE A 16 -23.71 13.87 15.06
C ILE A 16 -22.85 14.80 15.93
N ILE A 17 -23.50 15.44 16.90
CA ILE A 17 -22.86 16.13 18.03
C ILE A 17 -23.67 15.76 19.28
N LEU A 18 -22.94 15.36 20.34
CA LEU A 18 -23.30 15.06 21.74
C LEU A 18 -23.77 13.61 22.02
N PHE A 19 -23.16 12.85 22.93
CA PHE A 19 -22.58 13.20 24.23
C PHE A 19 -21.22 12.50 24.48
N PHE A 20 -20.24 13.23 25.02
CA PHE A 20 -19.09 12.65 25.73
C PHE A 20 -18.97 13.31 27.12
N SER A 21 -19.04 12.48 28.15
CA SER A 21 -18.56 12.81 29.49
C SER A 21 -17.44 11.85 29.84
N ALA A 22 -16.23 12.42 29.88
CA ALA A 22 -15.03 12.02 30.62
C ALA A 22 -14.62 10.54 30.65
N GLN A 23 -13.54 10.22 29.94
CA GLN A 23 -12.33 9.69 30.58
C GLN A 23 -11.10 10.01 29.72
N ALA A 24 -10.27 10.89 30.27
CA ALA A 24 -9.01 11.31 29.67
C ALA A 24 -8.01 10.15 29.73
N ASN A 25 -7.88 9.39 28.63
CA ASN A 25 -6.70 8.58 28.28
C ASN A 25 -6.65 8.09 26.81
N VAL A 26 -7.47 8.67 25.90
CA VAL A 26 -7.58 8.24 24.48
C VAL A 26 -7.06 9.29 23.47
N ALA A 27 -6.48 10.40 23.93
CA ALA A 27 -6.18 11.55 23.07
C ALA A 27 -5.09 11.32 21.99
N GLY A 28 -4.30 10.24 22.07
CA GLY A 28 -3.21 9.98 21.12
C GLY A 28 -3.67 9.34 19.80
N ASP A 29 -4.71 8.51 19.83
CA ASP A 29 -5.14 7.67 18.70
C ASP A 29 -6.23 8.36 17.85
N ASP A 30 -7.09 9.14 18.50
CA ASP A 30 -8.16 9.89 17.84
C ASP A 30 -7.63 10.96 16.89
N THR A 31 -6.49 11.58 17.21
CA THR A 31 -5.90 12.65 16.38
C THR A 31 -5.32 12.13 15.06
N ARG A 32 -4.69 10.94 15.06
CA ARG A 32 -4.21 10.29 13.84
C ARG A 32 -5.36 9.80 12.97
N THR A 33 -6.39 9.23 13.62
CA THR A 33 -7.61 8.79 12.95
C THR A 33 -8.29 9.95 12.24
N LEU A 34 -8.44 11.12 12.89
CA LEU A 34 -9.03 12.31 12.28
C LEU A 34 -8.17 12.92 11.16
N GLN A 35 -6.84 12.90 11.28
CA GLN A 35 -5.91 13.38 10.23
C GLN A 35 -5.92 12.50 8.96
N ALA A 36 -6.37 11.25 9.05
CA ALA A 36 -6.55 10.41 7.87
C ALA A 36 -7.75 10.83 7.00
N PHE A 37 -8.72 11.57 7.58
CA PHE A 37 -9.92 12.07 6.89
C PHE A 37 -9.87 13.55 6.53
N SER A 38 -8.86 14.29 6.98
CA SER A 38 -8.69 15.69 6.60
C SER A 38 -8.32 15.82 5.11
N ASP A 39 -8.46 17.03 4.56
CA ASP A 39 -7.93 17.30 3.24
C ASP A 39 -6.38 17.14 3.29
N PRO A 40 -5.75 16.35 2.40
CA PRO A 40 -4.30 16.28 2.31
C PRO A 40 -3.61 17.64 2.30
N VAL A 41 -4.22 18.65 1.67
CA VAL A 41 -3.69 20.02 1.59
C VAL A 41 -3.66 20.69 2.96
N GLU A 42 -4.61 20.40 3.85
CA GLU A 42 -4.63 20.95 5.22
C GLU A 42 -3.49 20.40 6.08
N VAL A 43 -3.02 19.19 5.80
CA VAL A 43 -1.95 18.53 6.58
C VAL A 43 -0.57 18.77 5.97
N TRP A 44 -0.47 18.73 4.64
CA TRP A 44 0.80 18.77 3.92
C TRP A 44 1.08 20.10 3.22
N GLY A 45 0.12 21.03 3.22
CA GLY A 45 0.15 22.24 2.41
C GLY A 45 -0.12 21.95 0.92
N PRO A 46 -0.24 22.99 0.08
CA PRO A 46 -0.39 22.81 -1.35
C PRO A 46 0.93 22.36 -1.97
N GLY A 47 0.93 21.34 -2.83
CA GLY A 47 2.17 20.85 -3.45
C GLY A 47 2.06 19.47 -4.08
N VAL A 48 3.20 18.94 -4.51
CA VAL A 48 3.29 17.59 -5.09
C VAL A 48 3.05 16.55 -4.00
N GLU A 49 3.61 16.79 -2.82
CA GLU A 49 3.54 15.94 -1.63
C GLU A 49 2.08 15.68 -1.21
N SER A 50 1.24 16.72 -1.20
CA SER A 50 -0.18 16.60 -0.87
C SER A 50 -1.02 15.95 -1.97
N VAL A 51 -0.64 16.11 -3.25
CA VAL A 51 -1.24 15.35 -4.35
C VAL A 51 -0.93 13.86 -4.24
N ILE A 52 0.33 13.49 -3.96
CA ILE A 52 0.73 12.10 -3.74
C ILE A 52 0.02 11.54 -2.49
N GLU A 53 -0.11 12.34 -1.43
CA GLU A 53 -0.89 11.96 -0.24
C GLU A 53 -2.36 11.68 -0.61
N GLY A 54 -2.97 12.48 -1.49
CA GLY A 54 -4.31 12.22 -1.99
C GLY A 54 -4.44 10.84 -2.65
N ALA A 55 -3.51 10.49 -3.53
CA ALA A 55 -3.48 9.17 -4.17
C ALA A 55 -3.32 8.02 -3.15
N PHE A 56 -2.48 8.25 -2.13
CA PHE A 56 -2.28 7.31 -1.02
C PHE A 56 -3.57 7.09 -0.23
N ARG A 57 -4.29 8.17 0.12
CA ARG A 57 -5.53 8.09 0.91
C ARG A 57 -6.68 7.40 0.18
N GLU A 58 -6.71 7.40 -1.15
CA GLU A 58 -7.67 6.60 -1.92
C GLU A 58 -7.54 5.08 -1.66
N CYS A 59 -6.40 4.63 -1.13
CA CYS A 59 -6.17 3.24 -0.75
C CYS A 59 -6.65 2.91 0.67
N PHE A 60 -7.40 3.81 1.33
CA PHE A 60 -7.93 3.60 2.68
C PHE A 60 -9.43 3.92 2.73
N LYS A 61 -10.20 3.11 3.45
CA LYS A 61 -11.62 3.37 3.76
C LYS A 61 -11.95 2.91 5.16
N THR A 62 -12.85 3.64 5.81
CA THR A 62 -13.25 3.34 7.19
C THR A 62 -14.64 2.76 7.25
N TYR A 63 -14.78 1.70 8.04
CA TYR A 63 -16.00 0.94 8.22
C TYR A 63 -16.29 0.72 9.69
N ILE A 64 -17.54 0.41 10.00
CA ILE A 64 -17.93 -0.16 11.29
C ILE A 64 -18.13 -1.66 11.06
N ILE A 65 -17.26 -2.49 11.63
CA ILE A 65 -17.29 -3.94 11.49
C ILE A 65 -17.31 -4.55 12.89
N ASP A 66 -18.33 -5.37 13.17
CA ASP A 66 -18.56 -5.97 14.49
C ASP A 66 -18.52 -4.94 15.64
N GLY A 67 -19.14 -3.77 15.41
CA GLY A 67 -19.19 -2.67 16.37
C GLY A 67 -17.89 -1.87 16.54
N LYS A 68 -16.81 -2.22 15.82
CA LYS A 68 -15.53 -1.51 15.86
C LYS A 68 -15.38 -0.58 14.65
N VAL A 69 -14.90 0.65 14.89
CA VAL A 69 -14.47 1.55 13.82
C VAL A 69 -13.09 1.09 13.33
N MET A 70 -12.98 0.77 12.05
CA MET A 70 -11.77 0.20 11.46
C MET A 70 -11.43 0.91 10.15
N THR A 71 -10.23 1.48 10.08
CA THR A 71 -9.66 2.02 8.84
C THR A 71 -8.95 0.89 8.10
N LEU A 72 -9.65 0.34 7.10
CA LEU A 72 -9.10 -0.67 6.22
C LEU A 72 -8.20 -0.03 5.19
N ARG A 73 -7.15 -0.76 4.83
CA ARG A 73 -6.21 -0.41 3.77
C ARG A 73 -6.30 -1.39 2.63
N MET A 74 -5.93 -0.95 1.44
CA MET A 74 -5.87 -1.79 0.26
C MET A 74 -4.87 -2.93 0.48
N PRO A 75 -5.30 -4.21 0.34
CA PRO A 75 -4.39 -5.34 0.49
C PRO A 75 -3.31 -5.35 -0.58
N PHE A 76 -2.17 -5.98 -0.29
CA PHE A 76 -1.21 -6.34 -1.32
C PHE A 76 -1.66 -7.63 -1.98
N ALA A 77 -1.66 -7.69 -3.31
CA ALA A 77 -1.89 -8.92 -4.04
C ALA A 77 -1.25 -8.84 -5.42
N GLN A 78 -0.34 -9.76 -5.72
CA GLN A 78 0.25 -9.92 -7.05
C GLN A 78 -0.34 -11.14 -7.75
N ASN A 79 -0.59 -10.99 -9.06
CA ASN A 79 -1.20 -12.05 -9.85
C ASN A 79 -0.39 -13.35 -9.78
N ASN A 80 -1.05 -14.46 -9.43
CA ASN A 80 -0.47 -15.79 -9.34
C ASN A 80 0.71 -15.95 -8.36
N GLU A 81 0.92 -15.02 -7.42
CA GLU A 81 2.12 -15.05 -6.56
C GLU A 81 2.21 -16.30 -5.67
N ARG A 82 1.08 -16.95 -5.37
CA ARG A 82 0.98 -18.17 -4.55
C ARG A 82 0.67 -19.44 -5.36
N SER A 83 0.77 -19.40 -6.69
CA SER A 83 0.34 -20.52 -7.54
C SER A 83 1.31 -21.69 -7.63
N GLU A 84 2.58 -21.51 -7.21
CA GLU A 84 3.66 -22.49 -7.41
C GLU A 84 3.33 -23.92 -6.96
N LEU A 85 2.56 -24.06 -5.87
CA LEU A 85 2.15 -25.35 -5.31
C LEU A 85 0.64 -25.62 -5.42
N ALA A 86 -0.12 -24.73 -6.08
CA ALA A 86 -1.58 -24.79 -6.13
C ALA A 86 -2.12 -25.74 -7.21
N ASN A 87 -1.27 -26.19 -8.15
CA ASN A 87 -1.69 -26.88 -9.39
C ASN A 87 -2.82 -26.15 -10.13
N ALA A 88 -2.97 -24.84 -9.92
CA ALA A 88 -4.04 -24.00 -10.44
C ALA A 88 -3.57 -22.55 -10.52
N GLU A 89 -4.13 -21.79 -11.46
CA GLU A 89 -3.95 -20.35 -11.49
C GLU A 89 -4.72 -19.70 -10.34
N LEU A 90 -4.10 -18.71 -9.71
CA LEU A 90 -4.68 -17.92 -8.64
C LEU A 90 -4.77 -16.45 -9.10
N PRO A 91 -5.63 -16.16 -10.09
CA PRO A 91 -5.77 -14.80 -10.58
C PRO A 91 -6.30 -13.88 -9.50
N ILE A 92 -5.66 -12.72 -9.38
CA ILE A 92 -6.08 -11.59 -8.56
C ILE A 92 -6.88 -10.62 -9.42
N THR A 93 -7.88 -9.95 -8.86
CA THR A 93 -8.68 -8.97 -9.59
C THR A 93 -7.80 -7.87 -10.20
N GLY A 94 -7.87 -7.75 -11.53
CA GLY A 94 -7.02 -6.86 -12.35
C GLY A 94 -5.51 -7.08 -12.19
N GLY A 95 -5.10 -8.28 -11.76
CA GLY A 95 -3.70 -8.71 -11.69
C GLY A 95 -2.83 -7.89 -10.74
N GLY A 96 -3.43 -7.21 -9.75
CA GLY A 96 -2.72 -6.31 -8.84
C GLY A 96 -2.54 -4.88 -9.38
N LYS A 97 -3.19 -4.53 -10.50
CA LYS A 97 -3.07 -3.23 -11.20
C LYS A 97 -4.37 -2.42 -11.26
N SER A 98 -5.41 -2.90 -10.59
CA SER A 98 -6.72 -2.24 -10.56
C SER A 98 -6.65 -0.90 -9.86
N ASP A 99 -7.50 0.03 -10.29
CA ASP A 99 -7.71 1.30 -9.61
C ASP A 99 -8.35 1.09 -8.21
N PRO A 100 -7.98 1.88 -7.19
CA PRO A 100 -8.57 1.75 -5.85
C PRO A 100 -10.09 1.84 -5.82
N SER A 101 -10.72 2.67 -6.68
CA SER A 101 -12.19 2.82 -6.69
C SER A 101 -12.91 1.53 -7.08
N LEU A 102 -12.37 0.80 -8.05
CA LEU A 102 -12.90 -0.50 -8.49
C LEU A 102 -12.69 -1.55 -7.39
N LEU A 103 -11.48 -1.62 -6.82
CA LEU A 103 -11.19 -2.55 -5.74
C LEU A 103 -12.07 -2.29 -4.52
N TRP A 104 -12.33 -1.03 -4.16
CA TRP A 104 -13.21 -0.71 -3.04
C TRP A 104 -14.66 -1.11 -3.31
N THR A 105 -15.15 -0.99 -4.54
CA THR A 105 -16.50 -1.46 -4.91
C THR A 105 -16.64 -2.96 -4.67
N ASP A 106 -15.61 -3.74 -5.06
CA ASP A 106 -15.59 -5.19 -4.83
C ASP A 106 -15.43 -5.53 -3.35
N ILE A 107 -14.58 -4.81 -2.62
CA ILE A 107 -14.41 -4.98 -1.17
C ILE A 107 -15.73 -4.73 -0.45
N GLU A 108 -16.44 -3.64 -0.76
CA GLU A 108 -17.74 -3.32 -0.15
C GLU A 108 -18.77 -4.43 -0.37
N SER A 109 -18.80 -5.01 -1.57
CA SER A 109 -19.64 -6.17 -1.89
C SER A 109 -19.29 -7.39 -1.03
N ILE A 110 -17.99 -7.67 -0.83
CA ILE A 110 -17.52 -8.77 0.01
C ILE A 110 -17.86 -8.53 1.49
N LEU A 111 -17.64 -7.33 2.01
CA LEU A 111 -17.90 -6.98 3.41
C LEU A 111 -19.40 -7.08 3.74
N GLY A 112 -20.29 -6.89 2.76
CA GLY A 112 -21.73 -7.09 2.90
C GLY A 112 -22.20 -8.55 2.68
N SER A 113 -21.28 -9.48 2.39
CA SER A 113 -21.64 -10.87 2.06
C SER A 113 -21.95 -11.69 3.31
N ARG A 114 -22.84 -12.69 3.15
CA ARG A 114 -23.18 -13.63 4.23
C ARG A 114 -21.96 -14.43 4.71
N ASP A 115 -21.06 -14.80 3.79
CA ASP A 115 -19.85 -15.55 4.13
C ASP A 115 -18.91 -14.72 5.01
N PHE A 116 -18.71 -13.44 4.70
CA PHE A 116 -17.89 -12.55 5.53
C PHE A 116 -18.51 -12.34 6.92
N HIS A 117 -19.83 -12.20 7.01
CA HIS A 117 -20.52 -12.15 8.31
C HIS A 117 -20.38 -13.45 9.12
N ALA A 118 -20.42 -14.61 8.46
CA ALA A 118 -20.17 -15.89 9.12
C ALA A 118 -18.71 -15.99 9.61
N TYR A 119 -17.76 -15.53 8.80
CA TYR A 119 -16.34 -15.46 9.15
C TYR A 119 -16.10 -14.58 10.38
N THR A 120 -16.59 -13.34 10.37
CA THR A 120 -16.43 -12.41 11.51
C THR A 120 -17.10 -12.93 12.78
N SER A 121 -18.30 -13.51 12.67
CA SER A 121 -18.97 -14.16 13.81
C SER A 121 -18.14 -15.30 14.40
N MET A 122 -17.51 -16.10 13.54
CA MET A 122 -16.60 -17.19 13.96
C MET A 122 -15.36 -16.66 14.68
N LEU A 123 -14.82 -15.52 14.27
CA LEU A 123 -13.69 -14.88 14.96
C LEU A 123 -14.05 -14.40 16.37
N SER A 124 -15.32 -14.11 16.64
CA SER A 124 -15.83 -13.56 17.91
C SER A 124 -16.41 -14.62 18.87
N ASP A 125 -16.27 -15.92 18.58
CA ASP A 125 -16.90 -16.99 19.37
C ASP A 125 -16.18 -17.34 20.71
N GLY A 126 -15.11 -16.62 21.06
CA GLY A 126 -14.34 -16.83 22.30
C GLY A 126 -13.44 -18.07 22.31
N ARG A 127 -13.34 -18.81 21.20
CA ARG A 127 -12.51 -20.02 21.10
C ARG A 127 -11.24 -19.78 20.30
N GLU A 128 -10.14 -20.29 20.81
CA GLU A 128 -8.90 -20.38 20.05
C GLU A 128 -9.03 -21.43 18.95
N LYS A 129 -8.48 -21.12 17.78
CA LYS A 129 -8.63 -21.93 16.56
C LYS A 129 -7.56 -21.61 15.53
N VAL A 130 -7.35 -22.52 14.60
CA VAL A 130 -6.56 -22.28 13.40
C VAL A 130 -7.50 -22.09 12.23
N ILE A 131 -7.44 -20.92 11.61
CA ILE A 131 -8.17 -20.58 10.38
C ILE A 131 -7.34 -21.10 9.21
N ILE A 132 -7.97 -21.86 8.34
CA ILE A 132 -7.34 -22.47 7.17
C ILE A 132 -8.00 -21.86 5.94
N PHE A 133 -7.25 -21.03 5.21
CA PHE A 133 -7.71 -20.52 3.94
C PHE A 133 -7.39 -21.51 2.82
N ASP A 134 -8.21 -21.52 1.79
CA ASP A 134 -7.98 -22.25 0.55
C ASP A 134 -8.17 -21.29 -0.63
N LEU A 135 -7.04 -20.78 -1.14
CA LEU A 135 -7.02 -19.78 -2.20
C LEU A 135 -7.63 -20.31 -3.50
N PRO A 136 -7.32 -21.55 -3.98
CA PRO A 136 -7.98 -22.16 -5.13
C PRO A 136 -9.50 -22.14 -5.05
N SER A 137 -10.08 -22.67 -3.96
CA SER A 137 -11.53 -22.79 -3.81
C SER A 137 -12.20 -21.50 -3.30
N ARG A 138 -11.41 -20.51 -2.85
CA ARG A 138 -11.88 -19.29 -2.18
C ARG A 138 -12.77 -19.60 -0.99
N THR A 139 -12.34 -20.56 -0.18
CA THR A 139 -13.04 -20.95 1.04
C THR A 139 -12.13 -20.81 2.25
N TRP A 140 -12.74 -20.78 3.42
CA TRP A 140 -12.06 -20.84 4.70
C TRP A 140 -12.70 -21.93 5.55
N ASN A 141 -11.90 -22.58 6.39
CA ASN A 141 -12.32 -23.56 7.37
C ASN A 141 -11.61 -23.30 8.69
N ILE A 142 -12.02 -23.99 9.75
CA ILE A 142 -11.37 -23.90 11.05
C ILE A 142 -10.96 -25.28 11.56
N SER A 143 -9.84 -25.33 12.28
CA SER A 143 -9.47 -26.43 13.15
C SER A 143 -9.48 -25.94 14.59
N VAL A 144 -10.23 -26.64 15.45
CA VAL A 144 -10.22 -26.47 16.92
C VAL A 144 -9.46 -27.61 17.61
N ASP A 145 -8.73 -28.43 16.84
CA ASP A 145 -7.90 -29.49 17.37
C ASP A 145 -6.77 -28.88 18.22
N LEU A 146 -6.67 -29.32 19.49
CA LEU A 146 -5.64 -28.89 20.42
C LEU A 146 -4.22 -29.19 19.90
N PHE A 147 -4.04 -30.26 19.12
CA PHE A 147 -2.75 -30.58 18.52
C PHE A 147 -2.35 -29.58 17.43
N ASP A 148 -3.29 -29.14 16.59
CA ASP A 148 -3.04 -28.13 15.56
C ASP A 148 -2.71 -26.77 16.19
N ILE A 149 -3.49 -26.38 17.21
CA ILE A 149 -3.28 -25.15 17.98
C ILE A 149 -1.90 -25.17 18.67
N ALA A 150 -1.57 -26.24 19.39
CA ALA A 150 -0.29 -26.37 20.09
C ALA A 150 0.90 -26.32 19.13
N ARG A 151 0.80 -26.95 17.95
CA ARG A 151 1.84 -26.89 16.91
C ARG A 151 2.04 -25.48 16.37
N MET A 152 0.96 -24.76 16.06
CA MET A 152 1.04 -23.37 15.60
C MET A 152 1.70 -22.48 16.66
N LYS A 153 1.33 -22.65 17.94
CA LYS A 153 1.97 -21.93 19.07
C LYS A 153 3.46 -22.25 19.23
N ALA A 154 3.85 -23.49 18.95
CA ALA A 154 5.26 -23.90 18.96
C ALA A 154 6.05 -23.45 17.71
N GLY A 155 5.43 -22.73 16.78
CA GLY A 155 6.05 -22.28 15.53
C GLY A 155 6.18 -23.36 14.46
N ALA A 156 5.54 -24.52 14.65
CA ALA A 156 5.54 -25.62 13.67
C ALA A 156 4.47 -25.38 12.60
N TYR A 157 4.70 -24.38 11.73
CA TYR A 157 3.79 -23.99 10.66
C TYR A 157 3.61 -25.10 9.61
N ARG A 158 2.36 -25.41 9.27
CA ARG A 158 2.00 -26.47 8.30
C ARG A 158 1.30 -25.96 7.05
N GLY A 159 1.06 -24.65 6.98
CA GLY A 159 0.41 -24.04 5.82
C GLY A 159 1.25 -24.17 4.56
N LEU A 160 0.55 -24.24 3.43
CA LEU A 160 1.15 -24.15 2.10
C LEU A 160 0.92 -22.74 1.56
N PRO A 161 1.71 -22.26 0.59
CA PRO A 161 1.51 -20.94 -0.01
C PRO A 161 0.06 -20.68 -0.43
N HIS A 162 -0.59 -21.65 -1.07
CA HIS A 162 -1.99 -21.56 -1.52
C HIS A 162 -3.02 -21.95 -0.45
N ARG A 163 -2.59 -22.36 0.75
CA ARG A 163 -3.45 -22.73 1.88
C ARG A 163 -2.82 -22.24 3.19
N PRO A 164 -2.83 -20.93 3.48
CA PRO A 164 -2.24 -20.38 4.68
C PRO A 164 -3.07 -20.73 5.93
N TYR A 165 -2.37 -20.94 7.05
CA TYR A 165 -2.95 -21.31 8.34
C TYR A 165 -2.72 -20.14 9.31
N VAL A 166 -3.76 -19.66 9.98
CA VAL A 166 -3.66 -18.50 10.87
C VAL A 166 -4.23 -18.87 12.24
N LEU A 167 -3.38 -18.83 13.26
CA LEU A 167 -3.83 -19.00 14.64
C LEU A 167 -4.61 -17.74 15.07
N HIS A 168 -5.81 -17.92 15.60
CA HIS A 168 -6.67 -16.84 16.07
C HIS A 168 -7.24 -17.15 17.46
N GLY A 169 -7.24 -16.16 18.35
CA GLY A 169 -7.61 -16.31 19.76
C GLY A 169 -9.10 -16.31 20.06
N GLY A 170 -9.95 -15.96 19.09
CA GLY A 170 -11.40 -15.87 19.30
C GLY A 170 -11.87 -14.55 19.91
N ASN A 171 -11.01 -13.53 19.94
CA ASN A 171 -11.26 -12.23 20.58
C ASN A 171 -11.96 -11.21 19.65
N GLY A 172 -12.60 -11.71 18.59
CA GLY A 172 -13.23 -10.94 17.55
C GLY A 172 -12.28 -10.40 16.49
N VAL A 173 -12.86 -9.81 15.45
CA VAL A 173 -12.15 -9.39 14.24
C VAL A 173 -11.17 -8.22 14.48
N GLY A 174 -9.99 -8.31 13.86
CA GLY A 174 -9.00 -7.23 13.73
C GLY A 174 -8.65 -6.92 12.26
N ASN A 175 -7.85 -5.87 12.03
CA ASN A 175 -7.44 -5.49 10.66
C ASN A 175 -6.70 -6.62 9.92
N PRO A 176 -5.80 -7.40 10.57
CA PRO A 176 -5.11 -8.50 9.90
C PRO A 176 -6.07 -9.59 9.42
N ASP A 177 -7.18 -9.83 10.11
CA ASP A 177 -8.18 -10.83 9.73
C ASP A 177 -8.94 -10.41 8.49
N ILE A 178 -9.34 -9.14 8.44
CA ILE A 178 -10.00 -8.57 7.26
C ILE A 178 -9.05 -8.57 6.07
N TYR A 179 -7.80 -8.18 6.27
CA TYR A 179 -6.75 -8.28 5.26
C TYR A 179 -6.65 -9.72 4.73
N ASN A 180 -6.51 -10.70 5.62
CA ASN A 180 -6.38 -12.11 5.26
C ASN A 180 -7.58 -12.58 4.44
N TYR A 181 -8.79 -12.20 4.83
CA TYR A 181 -10.01 -12.56 4.13
C TYR A 181 -10.08 -11.93 2.73
N LEU A 182 -9.87 -10.62 2.62
CA LEU A 182 -9.90 -9.91 1.33
C LEU A 182 -8.84 -10.45 0.37
N TYR A 183 -7.66 -10.81 0.89
CA TYR A 183 -6.58 -11.42 0.13
C TYR A 183 -6.92 -12.86 -0.31
N CYS A 184 -7.22 -13.75 0.64
CA CYS A 184 -7.37 -15.18 0.38
C CYS A 184 -8.69 -15.52 -0.34
N ILE A 185 -9.79 -14.91 0.09
CA ILE A 185 -11.15 -15.22 -0.39
C ILE A 185 -11.54 -14.24 -1.49
N GLY A 186 -11.33 -12.94 -1.24
CA GLY A 186 -11.66 -11.90 -2.20
C GLY A 186 -10.76 -11.89 -3.43
N ARG A 187 -9.48 -12.30 -3.28
CA ARG A 187 -8.43 -12.13 -4.29
C ARG A 187 -8.33 -10.67 -4.75
N LEU A 188 -8.44 -9.76 -3.79
CA LEU A 188 -8.41 -8.32 -4.00
C LEU A 188 -7.12 -7.75 -3.44
N GLY A 189 -6.50 -6.86 -4.20
CA GLY A 189 -5.35 -6.11 -3.75
C GLY A 189 -4.59 -5.48 -4.91
N MET A 190 -3.54 -4.76 -4.53
CA MET A 190 -2.70 -4.00 -5.44
C MET A 190 -1.24 -4.36 -5.18
N ASP A 191 -0.52 -4.76 -6.23
CA ASP A 191 0.90 -5.05 -6.10
C ASP A 191 1.73 -3.76 -6.01
N CYS A 192 3.00 -3.90 -5.65
CA CYS A 192 3.91 -2.78 -5.43
C CYS A 192 4.04 -1.83 -6.63
N SER A 193 4.01 -2.36 -7.85
CA SER A 193 4.17 -1.58 -9.08
C SER A 193 2.83 -1.07 -9.61
N GLY A 194 1.73 -1.76 -9.34
CA GLY A 194 0.37 -1.24 -9.51
C GLY A 194 0.14 -0.01 -8.63
N PHE A 195 0.58 -0.05 -7.38
CA PHE A 195 0.50 1.07 -6.45
C PHE A 195 1.37 2.26 -6.86
N VAL A 196 2.62 2.03 -7.24
CA VAL A 196 3.46 3.09 -7.81
C VAL A 196 2.81 3.70 -9.05
N TRP A 197 2.25 2.88 -9.95
CA TRP A 197 1.56 3.37 -11.14
C TRP A 197 0.32 4.20 -10.81
N HIS A 198 -0.48 3.78 -9.82
CA HIS A 198 -1.63 4.54 -9.32
C HIS A 198 -1.20 5.93 -8.85
N VAL A 199 -0.22 6.00 -7.95
CA VAL A 199 0.30 7.27 -7.42
C VAL A 199 0.80 8.20 -8.53
N LEU A 200 1.57 7.68 -9.48
CA LEU A 200 2.09 8.46 -10.60
C LEU A 200 0.98 8.92 -11.55
N SER A 201 0.01 8.06 -11.86
CA SER A 201 -1.10 8.37 -12.76
C SER A 201 -2.03 9.42 -12.15
N TYR A 202 -2.38 9.27 -10.87
CA TYR A 202 -3.16 10.26 -10.13
C TYR A 202 -2.45 11.61 -10.09
N THR A 203 -1.15 11.61 -9.77
CA THR A 203 -0.34 12.83 -9.73
C THR A 203 -0.22 13.49 -11.12
N ALA A 204 -0.04 12.69 -12.17
CA ALA A 204 0.01 13.19 -13.54
C ALA A 204 -1.31 13.85 -13.94
N ALA A 205 -2.45 13.22 -13.62
CA ALA A 205 -3.77 13.74 -13.92
C ALA A 205 -4.03 15.08 -13.23
N ARG A 206 -3.62 15.22 -11.96
CA ARG A 206 -3.69 16.50 -11.22
C ARG A 206 -2.82 17.60 -11.83
N GLY A 207 -1.73 17.23 -12.52
CA GLY A 207 -0.91 18.13 -13.33
C GLY A 207 -1.36 18.28 -14.79
N GLY A 208 -2.53 17.73 -15.17
CA GLY A 208 -3.13 17.86 -16.49
C GLY A 208 -2.62 16.89 -17.56
N LEU A 209 -2.04 15.74 -17.17
CA LEU A 209 -1.53 14.71 -18.08
C LEU A 209 -2.20 13.36 -17.84
N ASP A 210 -2.65 12.71 -18.92
CA ASP A 210 -3.06 11.30 -18.90
C ASP A 210 -1.83 10.41 -19.14
N LEU A 211 -1.27 9.86 -18.06
CA LEU A 211 -0.02 9.09 -18.11
C LEU A 211 -0.15 7.81 -18.94
N GLY A 212 -1.31 7.16 -18.90
CA GLY A 212 -1.58 5.93 -19.66
C GLY A 212 -1.62 6.18 -21.16
N LYS A 213 -2.22 7.30 -21.60
CA LYS A 213 -2.18 7.73 -23.00
C LYS A 213 -0.77 8.12 -23.44
N GLU A 214 -0.07 8.91 -22.63
CA GLU A 214 1.28 9.38 -22.92
C GLU A 214 2.27 8.22 -23.12
N LEU A 215 2.23 7.22 -22.25
CA LEU A 215 3.17 6.10 -22.26
C LEU A 215 2.71 4.89 -23.06
N ARG A 216 1.54 4.96 -23.73
CA ARG A 216 0.92 3.82 -24.40
C ARG A 216 1.86 3.10 -25.38
N ARG A 217 2.60 3.86 -26.19
CA ARG A 217 3.56 3.32 -27.16
C ARG A 217 4.76 2.68 -26.47
N THR A 218 5.30 3.36 -25.45
CA THR A 218 6.45 2.88 -24.65
C THR A 218 6.13 1.55 -23.97
N LEU A 219 4.93 1.44 -23.40
CA LEU A 219 4.43 0.26 -22.72
C LEU A 219 3.92 -0.83 -23.67
N ARG A 220 3.90 -0.56 -24.99
CA ARG A 220 3.39 -1.46 -26.03
C ARG A 220 1.97 -1.97 -25.75
N VAL A 221 1.12 -1.10 -25.20
CA VAL A 221 -0.25 -1.46 -24.80
C VAL A 221 -1.10 -1.72 -26.05
N PRO A 222 -1.71 -2.92 -26.19
CA PRO A 222 -2.63 -3.23 -27.29
C PRO A 222 -3.78 -2.23 -27.37
N ARG A 223 -4.34 -2.00 -28.56
CA ARG A 223 -5.47 -1.06 -28.72
C ARG A 223 -6.67 -1.51 -27.87
N GLY A 224 -7.25 -0.58 -27.11
CA GLY A 224 -8.38 -0.86 -26.21
C GLY A 224 -8.01 -1.44 -24.84
N ALA A 225 -6.76 -1.85 -24.62
CA ALA A 225 -6.32 -2.33 -23.32
C ALA A 225 -5.92 -1.17 -22.37
N GLU A 226 -6.04 -1.44 -21.07
CA GLU A 226 -5.64 -0.55 -19.98
C GLU A 226 -4.12 -0.54 -19.80
N ALA A 227 -3.54 0.65 -19.63
CA ALA A 227 -2.09 0.81 -19.55
C ALA A 227 -1.50 0.23 -18.25
N SER A 228 -2.23 0.29 -17.14
CA SER A 228 -1.78 -0.19 -15.82
C SER A 228 -1.41 -1.69 -15.84
N LEU A 229 -2.11 -2.49 -16.64
CA LEU A 229 -1.86 -3.93 -16.81
C LEU A 229 -0.48 -4.25 -17.43
N TYR A 230 0.15 -3.27 -18.08
CA TYR A 230 1.44 -3.42 -18.76
C TYR A 230 2.58 -2.70 -18.01
N VAL A 231 2.27 -2.12 -16.85
CA VAL A 231 3.25 -1.48 -15.98
C VAL A 231 3.59 -2.45 -14.85
N GLY A 232 4.86 -2.85 -14.78
CA GLY A 232 5.38 -3.70 -13.72
C GLY A 232 6.78 -3.28 -13.31
N ALA A 233 7.32 -3.91 -12.26
CA ALA A 233 8.69 -3.69 -11.82
C ALA A 233 9.70 -3.80 -12.98
N ARG A 234 9.47 -4.72 -13.93
CA ARG A 234 10.27 -4.85 -15.17
C ARG A 234 10.26 -3.61 -16.07
N PHE A 235 9.15 -2.89 -16.17
CA PHE A 235 9.11 -1.63 -16.91
C PHE A 235 10.03 -0.60 -16.24
N PHE A 236 9.86 -0.38 -14.94
CA PHE A 236 10.69 0.54 -14.16
C PHE A 236 12.17 0.10 -14.13
N ASP A 237 12.44 -1.19 -14.31
CA ASP A 237 13.79 -1.75 -14.38
C ASP A 237 14.45 -1.66 -15.78
N SER A 238 13.67 -1.35 -16.81
CA SER A 238 14.14 -1.37 -18.20
C SER A 238 15.11 -0.23 -18.54
N LYS A 239 15.74 -0.34 -19.73
CA LYS A 239 16.52 0.74 -20.37
C LYS A 239 15.63 1.68 -21.20
N SER A 240 14.34 1.78 -20.88
CA SER A 240 13.41 2.65 -21.60
C SER A 240 13.86 4.10 -21.54
N SER A 241 13.80 4.80 -22.68
CA SER A 241 14.09 6.25 -22.73
C SER A 241 13.08 7.09 -21.95
N ALA A 242 11.91 6.52 -21.61
CA ALA A 242 10.93 7.16 -20.73
C ALA A 242 11.41 7.25 -19.27
N LEU A 243 12.45 6.50 -18.91
CA LEU A 243 13.01 6.46 -17.57
C LEU A 243 14.36 7.17 -17.52
N GLU A 244 14.60 7.82 -16.40
CA GLU A 244 15.88 8.42 -16.04
C GLU A 244 16.42 7.68 -14.81
N GLY A 245 17.63 7.14 -14.90
CA GLY A 245 18.33 6.63 -13.72
C GLY A 245 18.76 7.80 -12.84
N VAL A 246 18.36 7.77 -11.57
CA VAL A 246 18.73 8.78 -10.58
C VAL A 246 19.86 8.21 -9.74
N ASN A 247 20.99 8.92 -9.65
CA ASN A 247 22.02 8.59 -8.68
C ASN A 247 21.41 8.70 -7.28
N ASP A 248 21.48 7.63 -6.50
CA ASP A 248 20.72 7.47 -5.26
C ASP A 248 21.32 8.23 -4.05
N ALA A 249 22.22 9.19 -4.28
CA ALA A 249 22.54 10.20 -3.29
C ALA A 249 21.30 11.01 -2.92
N ILE A 250 21.05 11.19 -1.62
CA ILE A 250 19.81 11.76 -1.07
C ILE A 250 19.50 13.15 -1.65
N LYS A 251 20.52 13.98 -1.86
CA LYS A 251 20.41 15.32 -2.49
C LYS A 251 19.82 15.32 -3.90
N ASN A 252 19.86 14.19 -4.61
CA ASN A 252 19.34 14.07 -5.98
C ASN A 252 17.88 13.60 -6.03
N LEU A 253 17.39 13.06 -4.91
CA LEU A 253 16.06 12.48 -4.80
C LEU A 253 15.00 13.58 -4.77
N ARG A 254 13.80 13.25 -5.25
CA ARG A 254 12.65 14.15 -5.32
C ARG A 254 11.35 13.39 -5.08
N PRO A 255 10.27 14.07 -4.69
CA PRO A 255 8.92 13.52 -4.78
C PRO A 255 8.64 12.90 -6.16
N ALA A 256 7.91 11.78 -6.16
CA ALA A 256 7.60 10.92 -7.31
C ALA A 256 8.77 10.13 -7.92
N ASP A 257 9.97 10.18 -7.33
CA ASP A 257 11.03 9.22 -7.68
C ASP A 257 10.66 7.81 -7.19
N ILE A 258 11.06 6.80 -7.96
CA ILE A 258 10.71 5.40 -7.74
C ILE A 258 11.93 4.66 -7.21
N ILE A 259 11.80 4.07 -6.03
CA ILE A 259 12.80 3.18 -5.42
C ILE A 259 12.54 1.77 -5.94
N LEU A 260 13.57 1.11 -6.46
CA LEU A 260 13.53 -0.26 -6.97
C LEU A 260 14.43 -1.18 -6.15
N PHE A 261 13.89 -2.32 -5.76
CA PHE A 261 14.62 -3.35 -5.01
C PHE A 261 14.89 -4.55 -5.91
N ARG A 262 16.12 -5.06 -5.85
CA ARG A 262 16.60 -6.18 -6.67
C ARG A 262 16.19 -7.52 -6.06
N GLY A 263 16.00 -8.52 -6.94
CA GLY A 263 15.94 -9.93 -6.59
C GLY A 263 17.29 -10.63 -6.79
N GLU A 264 17.31 -11.93 -6.51
CA GLU A 264 18.50 -12.79 -6.63
C GLU A 264 19.06 -12.87 -8.05
N ASP A 265 18.21 -12.69 -9.06
CA ASP A 265 18.59 -12.68 -10.48
C ASP A 265 19.03 -11.29 -10.98
N GLY A 266 19.08 -10.30 -10.08
CA GLY A 266 19.43 -8.92 -10.42
C GLY A 266 18.31 -8.13 -11.09
N THR A 267 17.10 -8.68 -11.28
CA THR A 267 15.95 -7.92 -11.78
C THR A 267 15.24 -7.18 -10.65
N ALA A 268 14.53 -6.09 -10.96
CA ALA A 268 13.70 -5.45 -9.94
C ALA A 268 12.46 -6.30 -9.65
N VAL A 269 12.26 -6.63 -8.36
CA VAL A 269 11.15 -7.47 -7.87
C VAL A 269 10.17 -6.69 -6.99
N HIS A 270 10.53 -5.46 -6.59
CA HIS A 270 9.69 -4.59 -5.78
C HIS A 270 9.94 -3.12 -6.09
N SER A 271 8.91 -2.30 -5.90
CA SER A 271 8.97 -0.87 -6.13
C SER A 271 8.23 -0.07 -5.08
N ALA A 272 8.73 1.12 -4.77
CA ALA A 272 8.10 2.10 -3.90
C ALA A 272 8.25 3.51 -4.50
N VAL A 273 7.46 4.47 -4.03
CA VAL A 273 7.49 5.86 -4.51
C VAL A 273 7.81 6.82 -3.38
N ILE A 274 8.74 7.73 -3.61
CA ILE A 274 9.08 8.80 -2.65
C ILE A 274 7.94 9.82 -2.69
N GLN A 275 7.33 10.08 -1.54
CA GLN A 275 6.38 11.18 -1.42
C GLN A 275 7.09 12.48 -1.06
N SER A 276 7.93 12.48 -0.03
CA SER A 276 8.51 13.71 0.51
C SER A 276 9.93 13.51 1.05
N ILE A 277 10.71 14.59 1.04
CA ILE A 277 12.08 14.64 1.56
C ILE A 277 12.21 15.92 2.39
N ASP A 278 12.45 15.75 3.68
CA ASP A 278 12.73 16.81 4.63
C ASP A 278 14.24 16.86 4.91
N PHE A 279 14.93 17.80 4.24
CA PHE A 279 16.36 18.03 4.44
C PHE A 279 16.66 18.76 5.75
N LYS A 280 15.67 19.34 6.44
CA LYS A 280 15.90 19.99 7.73
C LYS A 280 15.96 18.95 8.85
N THR A 281 15.06 17.97 8.83
CA THR A 281 14.99 16.92 9.86
C THR A 281 15.68 15.63 9.44
N GLY A 282 16.13 15.50 8.20
CA GLY A 282 16.85 14.31 7.71
C GLY A 282 15.91 13.13 7.53
N ARG A 283 14.75 13.34 6.89
CA ARG A 283 13.70 12.32 6.76
C ARG A 283 13.18 12.23 5.32
N ILE A 284 13.06 11.01 4.80
CA ILE A 284 12.34 10.70 3.56
C ILE A 284 11.10 9.90 3.94
N ARG A 285 9.92 10.30 3.45
CA ARG A 285 8.72 9.45 3.48
C ARG A 285 8.53 8.82 2.12
N TYR A 286 8.41 7.50 2.08
CA TYR A 286 8.12 6.74 0.88
C TYR A 286 6.92 5.83 1.11
N LEU A 287 6.25 5.48 0.02
CA LEU A 287 5.00 4.74 0.02
C LEU A 287 5.16 3.45 -0.77
N GLN A 288 4.58 2.37 -0.28
CA GLN A 288 4.67 1.06 -0.93
C GLN A 288 3.45 0.19 -0.65
N SER A 289 3.34 -0.91 -1.40
CA SER A 289 2.40 -2.00 -1.14
C SER A 289 3.19 -3.31 -1.04
N THR A 290 3.15 -3.98 0.11
CA THR A 290 3.78 -5.31 0.31
C THR A 290 3.06 -6.09 1.41
N ASP A 291 3.07 -7.42 1.33
CA ASP A 291 2.60 -8.32 2.38
C ASP A 291 3.71 -8.69 3.39
N GLU A 292 4.99 -8.56 3.00
CA GLU A 292 6.13 -8.67 3.92
C GLU A 292 6.32 -7.43 4.83
N ALA A 293 5.33 -7.12 5.66
CA ALA A 293 5.33 -6.01 6.62
C ALA A 293 4.78 -6.49 7.98
N PRO A 294 4.90 -5.70 9.08
CA PRO A 294 4.13 -5.97 10.30
C PRO A 294 2.65 -6.26 9.95
N GLN A 295 1.98 -7.15 10.69
CA GLN A 295 0.65 -7.63 10.28
C GLN A 295 -0.38 -6.52 10.12
N GLU A 296 -0.30 -5.52 11.00
CA GLU A 296 -1.12 -4.30 10.99
C GLU A 296 -0.70 -3.30 9.91
N GLU A 297 0.35 -3.57 9.13
CA GLU A 297 0.94 -2.70 8.10
C GLU A 297 0.88 -3.29 6.69
N ARG A 298 0.52 -4.58 6.55
CA ARG A 298 0.45 -5.27 5.24
C ARG A 298 -0.48 -4.56 4.25
N GLY A 299 -0.11 -4.61 2.97
CA GLY A 299 -0.77 -3.87 1.91
C GLY A 299 -0.15 -2.50 1.70
N VAL A 300 -0.97 -1.53 1.29
CA VAL A 300 -0.53 -0.14 1.10
C VAL A 300 -0.20 0.51 2.44
N HIS A 301 1.01 1.07 2.58
CA HIS A 301 1.46 1.78 3.77
C HIS A 301 2.56 2.81 3.48
N GLU A 302 2.87 3.60 4.51
CA GLU A 302 3.98 4.55 4.56
C GLU A 302 5.18 3.96 5.28
N SER A 303 6.36 4.39 4.89
CA SER A 303 7.62 4.01 5.52
C SER A 303 8.59 5.20 5.50
N PHE A 304 9.62 5.15 6.35
CA PHE A 304 10.55 6.25 6.52
C PHE A 304 12.00 5.83 6.34
N ILE A 305 12.80 6.77 5.83
CA ILE A 305 14.25 6.69 5.79
C ILE A 305 14.79 7.90 6.54
N PHE A 306 15.67 7.67 7.50
CA PHE A 306 16.37 8.72 8.24
C PHE A 306 17.82 8.84 7.78
N PHE A 307 18.29 10.08 7.65
CA PHE A 307 19.64 10.42 7.23
C PHE A 307 20.14 11.65 7.99
N ASP A 308 21.45 11.87 7.97
CA ASP A 308 22.04 13.10 8.54
C ASP A 308 21.84 14.29 7.58
N PRO A 309 21.10 15.34 7.98
CA PRO A 309 20.92 16.56 7.19
C PRO A 309 22.20 17.21 6.69
N ALA A 310 23.31 17.06 7.43
CA ALA A 310 24.59 17.63 7.07
C ALA A 310 25.30 16.86 5.93
N HIS A 311 24.85 15.64 5.63
CA HIS A 311 25.45 14.74 4.65
C HIS A 311 24.47 14.24 3.58
N PRO A 312 23.74 15.14 2.87
CA PRO A 312 22.76 14.74 1.87
C PRO A 312 23.41 14.14 0.60
N GLU A 313 24.73 14.22 0.45
CA GLU A 313 25.48 13.54 -0.60
C GLU A 313 25.55 12.02 -0.43
N LYS A 314 25.21 11.48 0.75
CA LYS A 314 25.21 10.04 1.01
C LYS A 314 24.17 9.32 0.17
N SER A 315 24.54 8.13 -0.30
CA SER A 315 23.66 7.21 -1.03
C SER A 315 22.65 6.57 -0.09
N LEU A 316 21.48 6.21 -0.61
CA LEU A 316 20.54 5.31 0.06
C LEU A 316 21.16 3.95 0.47
N LYS A 317 22.30 3.58 -0.12
CA LYS A 317 23.08 2.37 0.23
C LYS A 317 24.03 2.58 1.40
N ASP A 318 24.24 3.81 1.85
CA ASP A 318 25.12 4.10 2.98
C ASP A 318 24.57 3.45 4.26
N SER A 319 25.46 2.89 5.09
CA SER A 319 25.07 2.19 6.32
C SER A 319 24.55 3.12 7.42
N THR A 320 24.85 4.41 7.33
CA THR A 320 24.33 5.44 8.25
C THR A 320 22.91 5.87 7.93
N VAL A 321 22.38 5.47 6.76
CA VAL A 321 20.99 5.70 6.36
C VAL A 321 20.10 4.61 6.96
N VAL A 322 19.15 5.03 7.80
CA VAL A 322 18.31 4.12 8.61
C VAL A 322 16.94 3.96 7.96
N TRP A 323 16.57 2.71 7.66
CA TRP A 323 15.28 2.36 7.07
C TRP A 323 14.36 1.81 8.15
N THR A 324 13.13 2.31 8.25
CA THR A 324 12.19 1.89 9.30
C THR A 324 11.39 0.65 8.93
N GLN A 325 11.15 0.41 7.64
CA GLN A 325 10.29 -0.68 7.22
C GLN A 325 10.91 -2.03 7.56
N LYS A 326 10.35 -2.69 8.56
CA LYS A 326 10.68 -4.07 8.91
C LYS A 326 9.97 -5.03 7.98
N ARG A 327 10.61 -6.16 7.70
CA ARG A 327 10.05 -7.19 6.85
C ARG A 327 9.76 -8.45 7.65
N PHE A 328 8.56 -8.97 7.47
CA PHE A 328 8.05 -10.14 8.18
C PHE A 328 7.52 -11.16 7.17
N SER A 329 7.13 -12.33 7.65
CA SER A 329 6.42 -13.31 6.84
C SER A 329 5.03 -12.79 6.45
N PRO A 330 4.53 -13.05 5.23
CA PRO A 330 3.20 -12.61 4.81
C PRO A 330 2.07 -13.08 5.73
N PHE A 331 2.14 -14.33 6.19
CA PHE A 331 1.28 -14.87 7.26
C PHE A 331 2.12 -15.26 8.48
N PRO A 332 1.58 -15.12 9.71
CA PRO A 332 2.26 -15.61 10.91
C PRO A 332 2.61 -17.09 10.80
N GLY A 333 3.89 -17.41 11.04
CA GLY A 333 4.42 -18.78 10.99
C GLY A 333 5.00 -19.18 9.63
N GLU A 334 4.69 -18.47 8.53
CA GLU A 334 5.39 -18.67 7.27
C GLU A 334 6.90 -18.32 7.40
N LYS A 335 7.69 -18.78 6.44
CA LYS A 335 9.10 -18.41 6.35
C LYS A 335 9.23 -16.89 6.33
N ALA A 336 10.03 -16.34 7.24
CA ALA A 336 10.31 -14.91 7.30
C ALA A 336 11.03 -14.43 6.03
N SER A 337 10.87 -13.14 5.74
CA SER A 337 11.66 -12.47 4.70
C SER A 337 13.15 -12.72 4.92
N ALA A 338 13.91 -12.86 3.83
CA ALA A 338 15.37 -13.01 3.90
C ALA A 338 16.09 -11.73 4.39
N PHE A 339 15.36 -10.63 4.50
CA PHE A 339 15.87 -9.33 4.90
C PHE A 339 15.17 -8.85 6.16
N SER A 340 15.90 -8.24 7.09
CA SER A 340 15.31 -7.67 8.32
C SER A 340 14.50 -6.40 8.06
N ASP A 341 14.90 -5.62 7.05
CA ASP A 341 14.29 -4.36 6.66
C ASP A 341 14.54 -4.03 5.19
N ASP A 342 13.83 -3.02 4.70
CA ASP A 342 13.98 -2.51 3.33
C ASP A 342 15.38 -1.99 3.03
N GLY A 343 16.12 -1.49 4.01
CA GLY A 343 17.49 -1.01 3.82
C GLY A 343 18.45 -2.16 3.52
N VAL A 344 18.33 -3.27 4.26
CA VAL A 344 19.07 -4.50 3.98
C VAL A 344 18.71 -5.03 2.60
N ARG A 345 17.42 -5.06 2.25
CA ARG A 345 16.95 -5.47 0.90
C ARG A 345 17.50 -4.56 -0.21
N TYR A 346 17.51 -3.24 0.01
CA TYR A 346 17.99 -2.27 -0.98
C TYR A 346 19.51 -2.40 -1.20
N ARG A 347 20.27 -2.73 -0.16
CA ARG A 347 21.72 -2.98 -0.24
C ARG A 347 22.08 -4.39 -0.72
N ALA A 348 21.13 -5.32 -0.69
CA ALA A 348 21.35 -6.69 -1.11
C ALA A 348 21.77 -6.78 -2.58
N TYR A 349 22.33 -7.93 -2.96
CA TYR A 349 22.72 -8.23 -4.34
C TYR A 349 23.68 -7.20 -4.96
N GLY A 350 24.71 -6.81 -4.20
CA GLY A 350 25.73 -5.85 -4.65
C GLY A 350 26.44 -6.23 -5.96
N ALA A 351 26.49 -7.52 -6.31
CA ALA A 351 26.98 -8.00 -7.61
C ALA A 351 26.17 -7.45 -8.81
N PHE A 352 24.91 -7.07 -8.59
CA PHE A 352 24.04 -6.41 -9.58
C PHE A 352 23.89 -4.90 -9.31
N GLY A 353 24.74 -4.34 -8.45
CA GLY A 353 24.70 -2.94 -8.04
C GLY A 353 23.64 -2.61 -6.99
N GLY A 354 22.92 -3.60 -6.48
CA GLY A 354 21.84 -3.43 -5.50
C GLY A 354 20.65 -2.61 -6.01
N GLY A 355 19.88 -2.07 -5.08
CA GLY A 355 18.73 -1.21 -5.35
C GLY A 355 19.11 0.03 -6.16
N ARG A 356 18.11 0.62 -6.83
CA ARG A 356 18.31 1.84 -7.61
C ARG A 356 17.11 2.76 -7.53
N VAL A 357 17.31 4.02 -7.90
CA VAL A 357 16.24 4.99 -8.05
C VAL A 357 16.06 5.34 -9.52
N VAL A 358 14.81 5.43 -9.97
CA VAL A 358 14.46 5.90 -11.31
C VAL A 358 13.40 6.99 -11.25
N ARG A 359 13.38 7.83 -12.27
CA ARG A 359 12.40 8.90 -12.44
C ARG A 359 11.71 8.75 -13.79
N LEU A 360 10.39 8.91 -13.78
CA LEU A 360 9.60 8.87 -15.01
C LEU A 360 9.62 10.25 -15.68
N ARG A 361 10.22 10.36 -16.86
CA ARG A 361 10.43 11.66 -17.53
C ARG A 361 9.12 12.40 -17.81
N ALA A 362 8.05 11.67 -18.13
CA ALA A 362 6.72 12.23 -18.38
C ALA A 362 6.16 13.03 -17.19
N MET A 363 6.63 12.77 -15.97
CA MET A 363 6.19 13.48 -14.75
C MET A 363 6.76 14.90 -14.64
N ALA A 364 7.81 15.25 -15.38
CA ALA A 364 8.47 16.55 -15.22
C ALA A 364 7.50 17.74 -15.38
N LYS A 365 6.66 17.73 -16.42
CA LYS A 365 5.69 18.79 -16.69
C LYS A 365 4.52 18.79 -15.68
N PRO A 366 3.84 17.67 -15.38
CA PRO A 366 2.80 17.62 -14.35
C PRO A 366 3.27 18.13 -12.98
N LEU A 367 4.45 17.70 -12.52
CA LEU A 367 4.99 18.12 -11.23
C LEU A 367 5.25 19.63 -11.18
N GLU A 368 5.74 20.21 -12.28
CA GLU A 368 5.93 21.66 -12.36
C GLU A 368 4.60 22.42 -12.35
N GLN A 369 3.57 21.92 -13.05
CA GLN A 369 2.24 22.54 -13.01
C GLN A 369 1.65 22.55 -11.59
N ILE A 370 1.79 21.43 -10.86
CA ILE A 370 1.32 21.35 -9.47
C ILE A 370 2.06 22.36 -8.59
N ARG A 371 3.39 22.48 -8.72
CA ARG A 371 4.18 23.47 -7.96
C ARG A 371 3.78 24.91 -8.28
N LEU A 372 3.56 25.23 -9.55
CA LEU A 372 3.12 26.56 -9.97
C LEU A 372 1.72 26.89 -9.44
N ALA A 373 0.81 25.91 -9.44
CA ALA A 373 -0.52 26.08 -8.86
C ALA A 373 -0.45 26.30 -7.34
N ALA A 374 0.38 25.53 -6.63
CA ALA A 374 0.56 25.65 -5.18
C ALA A 374 1.07 27.05 -4.76
N ARG A 375 1.97 27.66 -5.54
CA ARG A 375 2.48 29.02 -5.28
C ARG A 375 1.43 30.12 -5.49
N ARG A 376 0.33 29.83 -6.18
CA ARG A 376 -0.76 30.77 -6.46
C ARG A 376 -1.93 30.62 -5.47
N SER A 377 -1.94 29.56 -4.67
CA SER A 377 -2.91 29.40 -3.59
C SER A 377 -2.46 30.26 -2.40
N PRO A 378 -3.28 31.22 -1.95
CA PRO A 378 -2.93 32.15 -0.88
C PRO A 378 -2.76 31.49 0.48
#